data_AF-A0AAV1KUW1-F1
#
_entry.id   AF-A0AAV1KUW1-F1
#
_cell.length_a   1.000
_cell.length_b   1.000
_cell.length_c   1.000
_cell.angle_alpha   90.00
_cell.angle_beta   90.00
_cell.angle_gamma   90.00
#
_symmetry.space_group_name_H-M   'P 1'
#
loop_
_entity.id
_entity.type
_entity.pdbx_description
1 polymer ?
#
loop_
_entity_poly.entity_id
_entity_poly.type
_entity_poly.pdbx_seq_one_letter_code
_entity_poly.pdbx_strand_id
1 'polypeptide(L)'
;MIKTSQLINFISKRGICLTTPREGKRNFRKFVIANKRGSRLHKQQQMSANPELEVDKRGVRDVGYYLNGRFVKVPEMVPEIIVPDLKDFNLKPYVSYKAEDVIQSEFTPKQLFDAIYSKKIVTDYKQGKLDADGQPLEPSEEEKLQPEEAISRAKRTGSDIF
;
A
#
# COMPACT_ATOMS: atom_id res chain seq x y z
N MET A 1 15.33 88.24 32.81
CA MET A 1 14.24 87.41 32.27
C MET A 1 14.78 86.01 32.01
N ILE A 2 14.47 85.05 32.88
CA ILE A 2 14.98 83.68 32.81
C ILE A 2 13.79 82.79 32.44
N LYS A 3 13.78 82.24 31.22
CA LYS A 3 12.78 81.26 30.78
C LYS A 3 13.14 79.91 31.36
N THR A 4 12.30 79.39 32.26
CA THR A 4 12.34 78.01 32.72
C THR A 4 11.99 77.08 31.56
N SER A 5 12.95 76.26 31.12
CA SER A 5 12.72 75.19 30.16
C SER A 5 11.81 74.12 30.77
N GLN A 6 10.61 73.94 30.23
CA GLN A 6 9.75 72.82 30.61
C GLN A 6 10.36 71.52 30.08
N LEU A 7 10.71 70.62 31.00
CA LEU A 7 11.07 69.24 30.69
C LEU A 7 9.83 68.52 30.15
N ILE A 8 9.76 68.38 28.82
CA ILE A 8 8.76 67.55 28.15
C ILE A 8 9.08 66.10 28.46
N ASN A 9 8.29 65.50 29.35
CA ASN A 9 8.30 64.06 29.60
C ASN A 9 7.86 63.33 28.32
N PHE A 10 8.82 62.80 27.55
CA PHE A 10 8.57 61.78 26.54
C PHE A 10 8.24 60.45 27.23
N ILE A 11 7.06 60.38 27.85
CA ILE A 11 6.51 59.08 28.25
C ILE A 11 6.21 58.34 26.96
N SER A 12 6.98 57.29 26.67
CA SER A 12 6.69 56.34 25.62
C SER A 12 5.35 55.69 25.95
N LYS A 13 4.25 56.24 25.42
CA LYS A 13 2.96 55.56 25.46
C LYS A 13 3.12 54.32 24.58
N ARG A 14 3.23 53.15 25.22
CA ARG A 14 3.14 51.86 24.53
C ARG A 14 1.72 51.73 24.00
N GLY A 15 1.47 52.27 22.81
CA GLY A 15 0.28 51.93 22.05
C GLY A 15 0.43 50.52 21.52
N ILE A 16 -0.59 49.68 21.72
CA ILE A 16 -0.69 48.42 20.99
C ILE A 16 -1.16 48.79 19.58
N CYS A 17 -0.26 48.71 18.61
CA CYS A 17 -0.63 48.79 17.21
C CYS A 17 -1.24 47.43 16.81
N LEU A 18 -2.53 47.39 16.46
CA LEU A 18 -3.21 46.17 16.03
C LEU A 18 -2.95 45.80 14.57
N THR A 19 -2.10 46.52 13.84
CA THR A 19 -1.82 46.18 12.44
C THR A 19 -0.53 45.40 12.33
N THR A 20 -0.61 44.10 12.63
CA THR A 20 0.40 43.15 12.14
C THR A 20 0.28 43.01 10.62
N PRO A 21 1.39 43.01 9.87
CA PRO A 21 1.37 42.84 8.42
C PRO A 21 0.67 41.54 8.05
N ARG A 22 -0.28 41.62 7.11
CA ARG A 22 -1.01 40.46 6.58
C ARG A 22 -0.12 39.71 5.59
N GLU A 23 0.99 39.18 6.08
CA GLU A 23 1.87 38.28 5.33
C GLU A 23 1.85 36.91 6.00
N GLY A 24 1.12 35.98 5.41
CA GLY A 24 1.29 34.58 5.74
C GLY A 24 0.03 33.72 5.57
N LYS A 25 0.00 33.04 4.43
CA LYS A 25 -0.77 31.82 4.12
C LYS A 25 -2.20 32.07 3.63
N ARG A 26 -2.44 31.62 2.38
CA ARG A 26 -3.76 31.24 1.86
C ARG A 26 -4.61 30.70 3.01
N ASN A 27 -5.88 31.11 3.10
CA ASN A 27 -6.84 30.53 4.05
C ASN A 27 -6.90 29.00 3.85
N PHE A 28 -6.01 28.25 4.51
CA PHE A 28 -5.99 26.80 4.51
C PHE A 28 -7.15 26.36 5.42
N ARG A 29 -8.38 26.46 4.90
CA ARG A 29 -9.60 26.08 5.63
C ARG A 29 -9.69 24.57 5.86
N LYS A 30 -8.90 23.78 5.11
CA LYS A 30 -8.81 22.32 5.24
C LYS A 30 -7.46 21.93 5.85
N PHE A 31 -7.30 22.14 7.15
CA PHE A 31 -6.17 21.55 7.86
C PHE A 31 -6.55 20.12 8.25
N VAL A 32 -5.82 19.13 7.72
CA VAL A 32 -5.92 17.76 8.25
C VAL A 32 -5.37 17.80 9.68
N ILE A 33 -6.21 17.50 10.66
CA ILE A 33 -5.83 17.40 12.08
C ILE A 33 -5.30 16.00 12.34
N ALA A 34 -4.19 15.64 11.70
CA ALA A 34 -3.51 14.39 12.04
C ALA A 34 -3.05 14.44 13.51
N ASN A 35 -3.05 13.30 14.20
CA ASN A 35 -2.89 13.04 15.65
C ASN A 35 -2.00 13.98 16.49
N LYS A 36 -1.04 14.69 15.88
CA LYS A 36 -0.12 15.63 16.55
C LYS A 36 -0.64 17.08 16.62
N ARG A 37 -1.62 17.47 15.79
CA ARG A 37 -2.18 18.83 15.71
C ARG A 37 -3.38 18.99 16.64
N GLY A 38 -3.71 20.22 17.03
CA GLY A 38 -4.84 20.55 17.93
C GLY A 38 -4.42 20.97 19.34
N SER A 39 -5.41 21.35 20.15
CA SER A 39 -5.22 21.76 21.55
C SER A 39 -4.92 20.57 22.47
N ARG A 40 -4.47 20.83 23.71
CA ARG A 40 -4.29 19.77 24.72
C ARG A 40 -5.61 19.03 24.98
N LEU A 41 -6.73 19.76 25.00
CA LEU A 41 -8.07 19.19 25.16
C LEU A 41 -8.42 18.23 24.02
N HIS A 42 -8.13 18.61 22.78
CA HIS A 42 -8.35 17.75 21.62
C HIS A 42 -7.56 16.43 21.74
N LYS A 43 -6.31 16.49 22.17
CA LYS A 43 -5.48 15.30 22.39
C LYS A 43 -6.05 14.40 23.50
N GLN A 44 -6.57 14.99 24.58
CA GLN A 44 -7.21 14.23 25.65
C GLN A 44 -8.51 13.55 25.18
N GLN A 45 -9.33 14.23 24.38
CA GLN A 45 -10.54 13.64 23.79
C GLN A 45 -10.20 12.50 22.82
N GLN A 46 -9.15 12.65 22.03
CA GLN A 46 -8.65 11.61 21.10
C GLN A 46 -8.09 10.36 21.79
N MET A 47 -7.68 10.47 23.06
CA MET A 47 -7.21 9.32 23.85
C MET A 47 -8.35 8.54 24.51
N SER A 48 -9.61 9.00 24.41
CA SER A 48 -10.76 8.29 24.96
C SER A 48 -11.07 7.03 24.13
N ALA A 49 -11.82 6.08 24.72
CA ALA A 49 -12.19 4.84 24.04
C ALA A 49 -13.00 5.06 22.76
N ASN A 50 -13.75 6.18 22.70
CA ASN A 50 -14.57 6.58 21.56
C ASN A 50 -14.10 7.96 21.06
N PRO A 51 -12.98 8.02 20.31
CA PRO A 51 -12.50 9.28 19.76
C PRO A 51 -13.49 9.83 18.71
N GLU A 52 -13.71 11.15 18.72
CA GLU A 52 -14.65 11.83 17.82
C GLU A 52 -14.16 11.82 16.35
N LEU A 53 -12.84 11.79 16.13
CA LEU A 53 -12.24 11.64 14.81
C LEU A 53 -11.38 10.37 14.79
N GLU A 54 -11.31 9.72 13.63
CA GLU A 54 -10.43 8.59 13.42
C GLU A 54 -8.95 9.00 13.57
N VAL A 55 -8.17 8.13 14.21
CA VAL A 55 -6.73 8.30 14.37
C VAL A 55 -6.05 8.01 13.03
N ASP A 56 -5.33 8.99 12.50
CA ASP A 56 -4.57 8.83 11.26
C ASP A 56 -3.38 7.89 11.48
N LYS A 57 -3.44 6.69 10.91
CA LYS A 57 -2.42 5.64 11.02
C LYS A 57 -1.25 5.82 10.05
N ARG A 58 -1.26 6.86 9.21
CA ARG A 58 -0.20 7.14 8.23
C ARG A 58 0.11 5.95 7.31
N GLY A 59 -0.93 5.25 6.88
CA GLY A 59 -0.81 4.08 5.99
C GLY A 59 -0.44 2.77 6.67
N VAL A 60 -0.26 2.74 8.00
CA VAL A 60 -0.09 1.49 8.74
C VAL A 60 -1.39 0.69 8.70
N ARG A 61 -1.34 -0.53 8.16
CA ARG A 61 -2.45 -1.49 8.17
C ARG A 61 -2.52 -2.17 9.54
N ASP A 62 -3.74 -2.40 10.03
CA ASP A 62 -3.96 -3.04 11.33
C ASP A 62 -3.60 -4.52 11.30
N VAL A 63 -2.99 -4.99 12.39
CA VAL A 63 -2.60 -6.40 12.60
C VAL A 63 -3.46 -7.08 13.67
N GLY A 64 -4.63 -6.52 13.96
CA GLY A 64 -5.50 -6.95 15.04
C GLY A 64 -6.60 -5.94 15.33
N TYR A 65 -7.25 -6.09 16.48
CA TYR A 65 -8.39 -5.26 16.88
C TYR A 65 -8.34 -4.92 18.37
N TYR A 66 -9.09 -3.92 18.80
CA TYR A 66 -9.22 -3.57 20.20
C TYR A 66 -10.41 -4.30 20.83
N LEU A 67 -10.20 -4.95 21.96
CA LEU A 67 -11.24 -5.60 22.77
C LEU A 67 -11.10 -5.12 24.22
N ASN A 68 -12.15 -4.49 24.76
CA ASN A 68 -12.19 -3.94 26.11
C ASN A 68 -11.01 -3.00 26.43
N GLY A 69 -10.65 -2.13 25.47
CA GLY A 69 -9.54 -1.18 25.62
C GLY A 69 -8.13 -1.81 25.54
N ARG A 70 -8.02 -3.11 25.27
CA ARG A 70 -6.75 -3.81 25.02
C ARG A 70 -6.62 -4.17 23.56
N PHE A 71 -5.45 -3.94 22.97
CA PHE A 71 -5.17 -4.36 21.60
C PHE A 71 -4.86 -5.86 21.58
N VAL A 72 -5.66 -6.61 20.83
CA VAL A 72 -5.49 -8.05 20.58
C VAL A 72 -4.88 -8.22 19.19
N LYS A 73 -3.65 -8.73 19.15
CA LYS A 73 -2.95 -9.02 17.90
C LYS A 73 -3.44 -10.35 17.33
N VAL A 74 -3.72 -10.37 16.02
CA VAL A 74 -4.11 -11.58 15.28
C VAL A 74 -2.91 -12.04 14.46
N PRO A 75 -2.29 -13.20 14.77
CA PRO A 75 -1.07 -13.64 14.11
C PRO A 75 -1.24 -13.78 12.59
N GLU A 76 -2.40 -14.22 12.11
CA GLU A 76 -2.71 -14.38 10.68
C GLU A 76 -2.81 -13.05 9.91
N MET A 77 -3.01 -11.92 10.61
CA MET A 77 -3.02 -10.59 10.00
C MET A 77 -1.61 -9.97 9.89
N VAL A 78 -0.60 -10.58 10.50
CA VAL A 78 0.77 -10.10 10.41
C VAL A 78 1.38 -10.62 9.11
N PRO A 79 1.85 -9.74 8.21
CA PRO A 79 2.51 -10.20 6.99
C PRO A 79 3.82 -10.91 7.33
N GLU A 80 3.97 -12.14 6.86
CA GLU A 80 5.20 -12.92 6.97
C GLU A 80 6.03 -12.74 5.70
N ILE A 81 7.32 -12.46 5.86
CA ILE A 81 8.25 -12.36 4.74
C ILE A 81 8.81 -13.76 4.48
N ILE A 82 8.39 -14.37 3.35
CA ILE A 82 8.89 -15.68 2.93
C ILE A 82 10.26 -15.48 2.25
N VAL A 83 11.33 -15.84 2.95
CA VAL A 83 12.71 -15.73 2.46
C VAL A 83 13.20 -17.12 2.03
N PRO A 84 13.45 -17.37 0.72
CA PRO A 84 14.03 -18.63 0.27
C PRO A 84 15.51 -18.73 0.68
N ASP A 85 16.03 -19.95 0.79
CA ASP A 85 17.46 -20.17 0.96
C ASP A 85 18.21 -19.80 -0.33
N LEU A 86 19.24 -18.94 -0.21
CA LEU A 86 20.04 -18.43 -1.31
C LEU A 86 21.44 -19.06 -1.35
N LYS A 87 21.68 -20.13 -0.58
CA LYS A 87 22.93 -20.87 -0.66
C LYS A 87 23.14 -21.41 -2.09
N ASP A 88 24.34 -21.20 -2.63
CA ASP A 88 24.73 -21.62 -3.98
C ASP A 88 23.85 -21.02 -5.11
N PHE A 89 23.27 -19.83 -4.89
CA PHE A 89 22.47 -19.13 -5.90
C PHE A 89 23.35 -18.40 -6.94
N ASN A 90 23.24 -18.84 -8.19
CA ASN A 90 24.09 -18.38 -9.29
C ASN A 90 23.71 -16.98 -9.81
N LEU A 91 22.43 -16.61 -9.78
CA LEU A 91 21.98 -15.33 -10.31
C LEU A 91 22.47 -14.17 -9.43
N LYS A 92 22.89 -13.09 -10.07
CA LYS A 92 23.38 -11.86 -9.43
C LYS A 92 22.47 -10.68 -9.78
N PRO A 93 22.44 -9.60 -8.97
CA PRO A 93 21.61 -8.43 -9.25
C PRO A 93 21.95 -7.69 -10.55
N TYR A 94 23.14 -7.92 -11.10
CA TYR A 94 23.63 -7.29 -12.31
C TYR A 94 24.08 -8.33 -13.33
N VAL A 95 23.91 -7.99 -14.60
CA VAL A 95 24.29 -8.81 -15.75
C VAL A 95 25.52 -8.19 -16.43
N SER A 96 26.36 -9.02 -17.03
CA SER A 96 27.53 -8.58 -17.79
C SER A 96 27.12 -7.93 -19.12
N TYR A 97 27.82 -6.86 -19.52
CA TYR A 97 27.68 -6.24 -20.85
C TYR A 97 28.06 -7.17 -22.02
N LYS A 98 28.69 -8.31 -21.74
CA LYS A 98 29.01 -9.31 -22.77
C LYS A 98 27.81 -10.20 -23.16
N ALA A 99 26.67 -10.08 -22.47
CA ALA A 99 25.47 -10.82 -22.82
C ALA A 99 24.94 -10.39 -24.20
N GLU A 100 24.35 -11.33 -24.93
CA GLU A 100 23.72 -11.05 -26.22
C GLU A 100 22.43 -10.24 -26.03
N ASP A 101 22.16 -9.34 -26.97
CA ASP A 101 20.91 -8.57 -26.99
C ASP A 101 19.78 -9.46 -27.50
N VAL A 102 18.82 -9.76 -26.63
CA VAL A 102 17.63 -10.56 -26.96
C VAL A 102 16.42 -9.65 -27.04
N ILE A 103 15.78 -9.59 -28.22
CA ILE A 103 14.52 -8.86 -28.40
C ILE A 103 13.37 -9.80 -28.04
N GLN A 104 12.76 -9.58 -26.88
CA GLN A 104 11.61 -10.35 -26.40
C GLN A 104 10.29 -9.65 -26.75
N SER A 105 9.35 -10.40 -27.31
CA SER A 105 7.98 -9.92 -27.55
C SER A 105 7.12 -10.01 -26.29
N GLU A 106 6.00 -9.29 -26.27
CA GLU A 106 5.04 -9.34 -25.16
C GLU A 106 4.50 -10.76 -24.96
N PHE A 107 4.43 -11.16 -23.69
CA PHE A 107 3.90 -12.48 -23.33
C PHE A 107 2.37 -12.48 -23.44
N THR A 108 1.83 -13.35 -24.29
CA THR A 108 0.38 -13.41 -24.56
C THR A 108 -0.26 -14.66 -23.94
N PRO A 109 -1.56 -14.62 -23.59
CA PRO A 109 -2.28 -15.80 -23.09
C PRO A 109 -2.20 -17.00 -24.05
N LYS A 110 -2.13 -16.73 -25.37
CA LYS A 110 -1.93 -17.77 -26.37
C LYS A 110 -0.58 -18.49 -26.21
N GLN A 111 0.50 -17.76 -25.94
CA GLN A 111 1.81 -18.36 -25.70
C GLN A 111 1.81 -19.23 -24.44
N LEU A 112 1.12 -18.79 -23.38
CA LEU A 112 0.93 -19.61 -22.17
C LEU A 112 0.16 -20.90 -22.49
N PHE A 113 -0.93 -20.79 -23.24
CA PHE A 113 -1.72 -21.94 -23.67
C PHE A 113 -0.89 -22.92 -24.52
N ASP A 114 -0.14 -22.38 -25.46
CA ASP A 114 0.72 -23.16 -26.35
C ASP A 114 1.85 -23.86 -25.58
N ALA A 115 2.41 -23.21 -24.54
CA ALA A 115 3.48 -23.80 -23.72
C ALA A 115 3.00 -24.98 -22.85
N ILE A 116 1.78 -24.87 -22.30
CA ILE A 116 1.27 -25.82 -21.29
C ILE A 116 0.34 -26.86 -21.92
N TYR A 117 -0.74 -26.45 -22.58
CA TYR A 117 -1.84 -27.34 -22.96
C TYR A 117 -1.69 -27.92 -24.38
N SER A 118 -1.10 -27.19 -25.32
CA SER A 118 -1.12 -27.58 -26.74
C SER A 118 -0.53 -28.98 -27.00
N LYS A 119 0.58 -29.31 -26.31
CA LYS A 119 1.28 -30.60 -26.50
C LYS A 119 0.37 -31.77 -26.15
N LYS A 120 -0.36 -31.64 -25.03
CA LYS A 120 -1.25 -32.68 -24.54
C LYS A 120 -2.50 -32.83 -25.44
N ILE A 121 -3.11 -31.71 -25.81
CA ILE A 121 -4.29 -31.73 -26.70
C ILE A 121 -3.94 -32.40 -28.03
N VAL A 122 -2.78 -32.09 -28.60
CA VAL A 122 -2.32 -32.73 -29.85
C VAL A 122 -2.06 -34.22 -29.66
N THR A 123 -1.52 -34.66 -28.53
CA THR A 123 -1.30 -36.09 -28.27
C THR A 123 -2.61 -36.84 -28.08
N ASP A 124 -3.57 -36.27 -27.35
CA ASP A 124 -4.86 -36.91 -27.08
C ASP A 124 -5.70 -37.00 -28.36
N TYR A 125 -5.65 -35.96 -29.19
CA TYR A 125 -6.26 -35.98 -30.52
C TYR A 125 -5.69 -37.09 -31.41
N LYS A 126 -4.36 -37.23 -31.45
CA LYS A 126 -3.69 -38.28 -32.25
C LYS A 126 -3.97 -39.68 -31.73
N GLN A 127 -4.14 -39.84 -30.41
CA GLN A 127 -4.40 -41.12 -29.76
C GLN A 127 -5.90 -41.49 -29.74
N GLY A 128 -6.79 -40.58 -30.16
CA GLY A 128 -8.24 -40.80 -30.11
C GLY A 128 -8.79 -40.87 -28.70
N LYS A 129 -8.14 -40.19 -27.74
CA LYS A 129 -8.53 -40.15 -26.31
C LYS A 129 -9.49 -39.00 -25.99
N LEU A 130 -10.23 -38.55 -26.98
CA LEU A 130 -11.21 -37.47 -26.86
C LEU A 130 -12.62 -38.06 -26.95
N ASP A 131 -13.51 -37.53 -26.13
CA ASP A 131 -14.93 -37.86 -26.17
C ASP A 131 -15.61 -37.26 -27.41
N ALA A 132 -16.87 -37.66 -27.66
CA ALA A 132 -17.67 -37.15 -28.77
C ALA A 132 -17.85 -35.61 -28.74
N ASP A 133 -17.78 -35.01 -27.55
CA ASP A 133 -17.86 -33.57 -27.32
C ASP A 133 -16.48 -32.87 -27.41
N GLY A 134 -15.41 -33.61 -27.73
CA GLY A 134 -14.04 -33.09 -27.87
C GLY A 134 -13.31 -32.86 -26.55
N GLN A 135 -13.83 -33.39 -25.43
CA GLN A 135 -13.21 -33.30 -24.12
C GLN A 135 -12.21 -34.44 -23.90
N PRO A 136 -11.11 -34.21 -23.16
CA PRO A 136 -10.14 -35.25 -22.85
C PRO A 136 -10.72 -36.26 -21.84
N LEU A 137 -10.56 -37.56 -22.13
CA LEU A 137 -10.93 -38.65 -21.22
C LEU A 137 -10.09 -38.65 -19.93
N GLU A 138 -8.83 -38.25 -20.03
CA GLU A 138 -7.88 -38.17 -18.91
C GLU A 138 -7.41 -36.72 -18.71
N PRO A 139 -8.25 -35.84 -18.13
CA PRO A 139 -7.90 -34.43 -17.99
C PRO A 139 -6.74 -34.23 -16.99
N SER A 140 -5.85 -33.30 -17.31
CA SER A 140 -4.70 -32.96 -16.46
C SER A 140 -5.18 -32.22 -15.21
N GLU A 141 -4.32 -32.10 -14.20
CA GLU A 141 -4.67 -31.34 -12.97
C GLU A 141 -5.10 -29.90 -13.29
N GLU A 142 -4.49 -29.30 -14.31
CA GLU A 142 -4.80 -27.93 -14.71
C GLU A 142 -6.10 -27.84 -15.53
N GLU A 143 -6.39 -28.81 -16.39
CA GLU A 143 -7.65 -28.88 -17.16
C GLU A 143 -8.87 -29.16 -16.27
N LYS A 144 -8.66 -29.82 -15.13
CA LYS A 144 -9.71 -30.09 -14.14
C LYS A 144 -10.13 -28.86 -13.35
N LEU A 145 -9.33 -27.78 -13.36
CA LEU A 145 -9.58 -26.62 -12.53
C LEU A 145 -10.87 -25.92 -12.96
N GLN A 146 -11.79 -25.75 -12.00
CA GLN A 146 -12.97 -24.94 -12.23
C GLN A 146 -12.60 -23.44 -12.24
N PRO A 147 -13.34 -22.59 -12.98
CA PRO A 147 -13.05 -21.16 -13.05
C PRO A 147 -12.99 -20.48 -11.67
N GLU A 148 -13.89 -20.85 -10.77
CA GLU A 148 -13.94 -20.30 -9.41
C GLU A 148 -12.72 -20.71 -8.57
N GLU A 149 -12.28 -21.97 -8.72
CA GLU A 149 -11.10 -22.48 -8.04
C GLU A 149 -9.82 -21.83 -8.58
N ALA A 150 -9.75 -21.62 -9.90
CA ALA A 150 -8.64 -20.91 -10.53
C ALA A 150 -8.54 -19.47 -10.01
N ILE A 151 -9.65 -18.75 -9.92
CA ILE A 151 -9.69 -17.40 -9.33
C ILE A 151 -9.26 -17.44 -7.86
N SER A 152 -9.77 -18.40 -7.09
CA SER A 152 -9.41 -18.54 -5.67
C SER A 152 -7.92 -18.81 -5.47
N ARG A 153 -7.30 -19.64 -6.32
CA ARG A 153 -5.85 -19.86 -6.33
C ARG A 153 -5.09 -18.60 -6.71
N ALA A 154 -5.55 -17.89 -7.73
CA ALA A 154 -4.93 -16.68 -8.23
C ALA A 154 -5.04 -15.50 -7.25
N LYS A 155 -6.00 -15.52 -6.33
CA LYS A 155 -6.17 -14.52 -5.26
C LYS A 155 -5.49 -14.90 -3.95
N ARG A 156 -4.82 -16.05 -3.88
CA ARG A 156 -4.22 -16.57 -2.64
C ARG A 156 -3.08 -15.66 -2.18
N THR A 157 -2.92 -15.48 -0.87
CA THR A 157 -1.79 -14.74 -0.30
C THR A 157 -0.45 -15.29 -0.82
N GLY A 158 0.36 -14.43 -1.46
CA GLY A 158 1.62 -14.81 -2.10
C GLY A 158 1.55 -15.00 -3.63
N SER A 159 0.36 -14.84 -4.23
CA SER A 159 0.21 -14.71 -5.69
C SER A 159 0.47 -13.28 -6.16
N ASP A 160 0.99 -13.11 -7.37
CA ASP A 160 1.36 -11.82 -7.98
C ASP A 160 0.18 -10.87 -8.31
N ILE A 161 -1.07 -11.28 -8.01
CA ILE A 161 -2.27 -10.48 -8.27
C ILE A 161 -2.47 -9.37 -7.22
N PHE A 162 -1.84 -9.45 -6.03
CA PHE A 162 -2.03 -8.50 -4.93
C PHE A 162 -0.77 -8.14 -4.15
#